data_AF-A0A0B1TLP6-F1
#
_entry.id   AF-A0A0B1TLP6-F1
#
_cell.length_a   1.000
_cell.length_b   1.000
_cell.length_c   1.000
_cell.angle_alpha   90.00
_cell.angle_beta   90.00
_cell.angle_gamma   90.00
#
_symmetry.space_group_name_H-M   'P 1'
#
loop_
_entity.id
_entity.type
_entity.pdbx_description
1 polymer ?
#
loop_
_entity_poly.entity_id
_entity_poly.type
_entity_poly.pdbx_seq_one_letter_code
_entity_poly.pdbx_strand_id
1 'polypeptide(L)'
;MRMTEPRRFPYVAQLGDHVVYFRQGHESYLDRVEALNLYPVSSKMRPKPSLGAEEFGIVDEVRYVRKPYRLTVVRIAQTDGDGQRTGASWTVKFHDLANVPDFIILKQHYDASVAQNVQEGDRIEAILDGQWWTGTVNRKEPKSEDFPSSLWFCLRILWDSGEEDIMSPWDCQPRSGTRKSGSVFTCLFIIRIPSCKLHPTTNSARLGQFIEQQ
;
A
#
# COMPACT_ATOMS: atom_id res chain seq x y z
N MET A 1 25.68 -10.13 -11.56
CA MET A 1 24.82 -10.25 -10.38
C MET A 1 24.14 -8.90 -10.19
N ARG A 2 22.84 -8.75 -10.49
CA ARG A 2 22.13 -7.49 -10.22
C ARG A 2 21.95 -7.41 -8.71
N MET A 3 22.61 -6.45 -8.07
CA MET A 3 22.35 -6.09 -6.69
C MET A 3 20.86 -5.78 -6.56
N THR A 4 20.13 -6.56 -5.78
CA THR A 4 18.77 -6.21 -5.39
C THR A 4 18.90 -5.09 -4.37
N GLU A 5 18.67 -3.86 -4.81
CA GLU A 5 18.59 -2.74 -3.87
C GLU A 5 17.34 -2.90 -2.99
N PRO A 6 17.44 -2.63 -1.68
CA PRO A 6 16.27 -2.61 -0.81
C PRO A 6 15.25 -1.60 -1.34
N ARG A 7 14.06 -2.07 -1.68
CA ARG A 7 12.92 -1.20 -2.03
C ARG A 7 11.95 -1.18 -0.88
N ARG A 8 11.38 0.00 -0.61
CA ARG A 8 10.32 0.15 0.38
C ARG A 8 9.04 -0.56 -0.07
N PHE A 9 8.76 -0.50 -1.39
CA PHE A 9 7.61 -1.12 -2.05
C PHE A 9 7.96 -1.60 -3.48
N PRO A 10 7.26 -2.62 -4.03
CA PRO A 10 6.33 -3.48 -3.33
C PRO A 10 7.06 -4.39 -2.32
N TYR A 11 6.39 -4.81 -1.27
CA TYR A 11 6.92 -5.68 -0.23
C TYR A 11 7.28 -7.06 -0.80
N VAL A 12 8.55 -7.43 -0.65
CA VAL A 12 9.05 -8.75 -1.03
C VAL A 12 9.37 -9.53 0.23
N ALA A 13 8.47 -10.44 0.61
CA ALA A 13 8.56 -11.18 1.87
C ALA A 13 9.84 -12.01 2.02
N GLN A 14 10.48 -11.91 3.19
CA GLN A 14 11.63 -12.69 3.60
C GLN A 14 11.37 -13.40 4.95
N LEU A 15 12.07 -14.51 5.19
CA LEU A 15 12.05 -15.17 6.49
C LEU A 15 12.75 -14.28 7.52
N GLY A 16 12.11 -14.11 8.68
CA GLY A 16 12.61 -13.27 9.77
C GLY A 16 12.16 -11.81 9.70
N ASP A 17 11.43 -11.39 8.65
CA ASP A 17 10.92 -10.03 8.56
C ASP A 17 9.96 -9.75 9.73
N HIS A 18 10.28 -8.70 10.49
CA HIS A 18 9.34 -8.11 11.44
C HIS A 18 8.38 -7.21 10.66
N VAL A 19 7.08 -7.45 10.80
CA VAL A 19 6.04 -6.81 10.00
C VAL A 19 4.86 -6.35 10.84
N VAL A 20 4.13 -5.39 10.29
CA VAL A 20 2.78 -5.00 10.70
C VAL A 20 1.83 -5.35 9.56
N TYR A 21 0.84 -6.18 9.85
CA TYR A 21 -0.21 -6.59 8.93
C TYR A 21 -1.45 -5.72 9.13
N PHE A 22 -2.01 -5.22 8.04
CA PHE A 22 -3.22 -4.40 8.03
C PHE A 22 -4.40 -5.16 7.43
N ARG A 23 -5.40 -5.44 8.26
CA ARG A 23 -6.61 -6.17 7.86
C ARG A 23 -7.37 -5.46 6.73
N GLN A 24 -7.61 -4.16 6.89
CA GLN A 24 -8.37 -3.36 5.93
C GLN A 24 -7.72 -3.33 4.54
N GLY A 25 -6.38 -3.34 4.50
CA GLY A 25 -5.62 -3.43 3.26
C GLY A 25 -5.73 -4.81 2.60
N HIS A 26 -5.68 -5.88 3.39
CA HIS A 26 -5.89 -7.24 2.88
C HIS A 26 -7.31 -7.44 2.33
N GLU A 27 -8.34 -6.90 2.99
CA GLU A 27 -9.71 -6.93 2.51
C GLU A 27 -9.83 -6.18 1.17
N SER A 28 -9.31 -4.95 1.11
CA SER A 28 -9.28 -4.14 -0.13
C SER A 28 -8.56 -4.86 -1.28
N TYR A 29 -7.46 -5.56 -0.98
CA TYR A 29 -6.73 -6.37 -1.95
C TYR A 29 -7.59 -7.51 -2.50
N LEU A 30 -8.27 -8.27 -1.64
CA LEU A 30 -9.12 -9.39 -2.06
C LEU A 30 -10.33 -8.92 -2.87
N ASP A 31 -10.94 -7.81 -2.47
CA ASP A 31 -12.04 -7.20 -3.24
C ASP A 31 -11.57 -6.80 -4.64
N ARG A 32 -10.32 -6.29 -4.76
CA ARG A 32 -9.74 -5.97 -6.06
C ARG A 32 -9.44 -7.21 -6.90
N VAL A 33 -8.95 -8.29 -6.28
CA VAL A 33 -8.73 -9.59 -6.93
C VAL A 33 -10.04 -10.13 -7.52
N GLU A 34 -11.13 -10.08 -6.76
CA GLU A 34 -12.46 -10.50 -7.19
C GLU A 34 -13.01 -9.60 -8.30
N ALA A 35 -12.92 -8.28 -8.14
CA ALA A 35 -13.39 -7.32 -9.14
C ALA A 35 -12.67 -7.45 -10.49
N LEU A 36 -11.39 -7.87 -10.48
CA LEU A 36 -10.61 -8.16 -11.69
C LEU A 36 -10.76 -9.59 -12.20
N ASN A 37 -11.51 -10.44 -11.48
CA ASN A 37 -11.67 -11.87 -11.76
C ASN A 37 -10.32 -12.58 -11.99
N LEU A 38 -9.31 -12.27 -11.17
CA LEU A 38 -7.98 -12.85 -11.34
C LEU A 38 -8.02 -14.34 -10.99
N TYR A 39 -8.44 -14.67 -9.78
CA TYR A 39 -8.62 -16.04 -9.32
C TYR A 39 -9.68 -16.15 -8.21
N PRO A 40 -10.22 -17.34 -7.94
CA PRO A 40 -11.23 -17.53 -6.90
C PRO A 40 -10.67 -17.20 -5.51
N VAL A 41 -11.35 -16.30 -4.80
CA VAL A 41 -11.06 -15.98 -3.40
C VAL A 41 -11.90 -16.88 -2.50
N SER A 42 -11.23 -17.75 -1.73
CA SER A 42 -11.90 -18.61 -0.74
C SER A 42 -12.04 -17.92 0.61
N SER A 43 -12.97 -18.38 1.44
CA SER A 43 -13.11 -17.90 2.83
C SER A 43 -11.82 -18.03 3.66
N LYS A 44 -10.96 -19.01 3.36
CA LYS A 44 -9.65 -19.19 4.01
C LYS A 44 -8.62 -18.13 3.64
N MET A 45 -8.86 -17.33 2.59
CA MET A 45 -8.00 -16.23 2.19
C MET A 45 -8.39 -14.93 2.90
N ARG A 46 -9.64 -14.79 3.32
CA ARG A 46 -10.13 -13.61 4.04
C ARG A 46 -9.49 -13.56 5.44
N PRO A 47 -9.28 -12.35 6.01
CA PRO A 47 -8.80 -12.23 7.38
C PRO A 47 -9.75 -12.91 8.37
N LYS A 48 -9.18 -13.65 9.32
CA LYS A 48 -9.98 -14.28 10.40
C LYS A 48 -10.64 -13.19 11.26
N PRO A 49 -11.86 -13.42 11.81
CA PRO A 49 -12.51 -12.45 12.70
C PRO A 49 -11.69 -12.11 13.95
N SER A 50 -10.81 -13.01 14.40
CA SER A 50 -9.95 -12.80 15.56
C SER A 50 -8.79 -11.82 15.33
N LEU A 51 -8.52 -11.42 14.08
CA LEU A 51 -7.47 -10.45 13.76
C LEU A 51 -8.03 -9.04 13.83
N GLY A 52 -7.32 -8.17 14.55
CA GLY A 52 -7.59 -6.74 14.64
C GLY A 52 -7.27 -5.99 13.34
N ALA A 53 -7.37 -4.65 13.40
CA ALA A 53 -7.00 -3.78 12.29
C ALA A 53 -5.52 -3.88 11.93
N GLU A 54 -4.68 -3.93 12.98
CA GLU A 54 -3.23 -3.96 12.94
C GLU A 54 -2.74 -5.16 13.76
N GLU A 55 -1.88 -5.99 13.17
CA GLU A 55 -1.30 -7.15 13.82
C GLU A 55 0.22 -7.17 13.64
N PHE A 56 0.95 -7.31 14.74
CA PHE A 56 2.40 -7.36 14.73
C PHE A 56 2.87 -8.81 14.65
N GLY A 57 3.93 -9.06 13.89
CA GLY A 57 4.47 -10.40 13.82
C GLY A 57 5.79 -10.54 13.09
N ILE A 58 6.25 -11.78 13.02
CA ILE A 58 7.47 -12.19 12.32
C ILE A 58 7.09 -13.18 11.23
N VAL A 59 7.56 -12.94 10.01
CA VAL A 59 7.41 -13.91 8.91
C VAL A 59 8.30 -15.11 9.18
N ASP A 60 7.70 -16.26 9.45
CA ASP A 60 8.44 -17.49 9.77
C ASP A 60 8.21 -18.62 8.76
N GLU A 61 7.42 -18.36 7.71
CA GLU A 61 7.32 -19.20 6.52
C GLU A 61 7.06 -18.33 5.28
N VAL A 62 7.76 -18.61 4.18
CA VAL A 62 7.48 -18.06 2.85
C VAL A 62 7.42 -19.21 1.85
N ARG A 63 6.29 -19.37 1.15
CA ARG A 63 6.18 -20.29 0.01
C ARG A 63 5.61 -19.61 -1.22
N TYR A 64 6.00 -20.10 -2.40
CA TYR A 64 5.49 -19.60 -3.67
C TYR A 64 4.65 -20.67 -4.35
N VAL A 65 3.37 -20.36 -4.58
CA VAL A 65 2.45 -21.24 -5.32
C VAL A 65 2.44 -20.79 -6.77
N ARG A 66 2.75 -21.71 -7.69
CA ARG A 66 2.71 -21.46 -9.14
C ARG A 66 1.49 -22.17 -9.71
N LYS A 67 0.32 -21.50 -9.74
CA LYS A 67 -0.81 -21.71 -10.70
C LYS A 67 -2.16 -21.28 -10.09
N PRO A 68 -3.04 -20.62 -10.88
CA PRO A 68 -2.76 -19.97 -12.18
C PRO A 68 -1.90 -18.69 -12.04
N TYR A 69 -1.79 -18.14 -10.82
CA TYR A 69 -0.96 -16.97 -10.51
C TYR A 69 0.22 -17.37 -9.62
N ARG A 70 1.31 -16.60 -9.68
CA ARG A 70 2.41 -16.72 -8.71
C ARG A 70 1.99 -16.02 -7.43
N LEU A 71 1.45 -16.78 -6.47
CA LEU A 71 1.11 -16.27 -5.16
C LEU A 71 2.28 -16.46 -4.21
N THR A 72 2.63 -15.38 -3.51
CA THR A 72 3.42 -15.42 -2.29
C THR A 72 2.48 -15.80 -1.15
N VAL A 73 2.87 -16.82 -0.39
CA VAL A 73 2.15 -17.24 0.80
C VAL A 73 3.09 -17.09 1.98
N VAL A 74 2.71 -16.27 2.94
CA VAL A 74 3.48 -16.03 4.16
C VAL A 74 2.71 -16.57 5.35
N ARG A 75 3.42 -17.22 6.28
CA ARG A 75 2.92 -17.42 7.64
C ARG A 75 3.57 -16.37 8.53
N ILE A 76 2.75 -15.68 9.30
CA ILE A 76 3.18 -14.64 10.23
C ILE A 76 2.88 -15.17 11.63
N ALA A 77 3.92 -15.32 12.45
CA ALA A 77 3.80 -15.59 13.87
C ALA A 77 3.52 -14.28 14.60
N GLN A 78 2.41 -14.21 15.33
CA GLN A 78 2.01 -13.02 16.08
C GLN A 78 3.04 -12.72 17.17
N THR A 79 3.33 -11.44 17.37
CA THR A 79 4.13 -10.94 18.48
C THR A 79 3.33 -10.01 19.38
N ASP A 80 3.69 -9.98 20.66
CA ASP A 80 3.21 -8.97 21.60
C ASP A 80 3.97 -7.63 21.43
N GLY A 81 3.70 -6.67 22.34
CA GLY A 81 4.35 -5.36 22.33
C GLY A 81 5.86 -5.39 22.56
N ASP A 82 6.38 -6.45 23.19
CA ASP A 82 7.82 -6.66 23.43
C ASP A 82 8.48 -7.44 22.29
N GLY A 83 7.72 -7.78 21.24
CA GLY A 83 8.19 -8.54 20.09
C GLY A 83 8.32 -10.04 20.35
N GLN A 84 7.80 -10.55 21.48
CA GLN A 84 7.82 -11.99 21.80
C GLN A 84 6.67 -12.70 21.10
N ARG A 85 6.92 -13.93 20.64
CA ARG A 85 5.90 -14.73 19.95
C ARG A 85 4.80 -15.15 20.94
N THR A 86 3.55 -14.88 20.60
CA THR A 86 2.39 -15.27 21.43
C THR A 86 1.99 -16.74 21.23
N GLY A 87 2.58 -17.41 20.23
CA GLY A 87 2.20 -18.76 19.78
C GLY A 87 1.07 -18.76 18.74
N ALA A 88 0.34 -17.65 18.57
CA ALA A 88 -0.63 -17.50 17.50
C ALA A 88 0.05 -17.25 16.14
N SER A 89 -0.61 -17.65 15.05
CA SER A 89 -0.16 -17.32 13.70
C SER A 89 -1.32 -17.30 12.70
N TRP A 90 -1.10 -16.61 11.59
CA TRP A 90 -2.01 -16.62 10.46
C TRP A 90 -1.24 -16.72 9.15
N THR A 91 -1.95 -17.05 8.07
CA THR A 91 -1.37 -17.17 6.73
C THR A 91 -2.02 -16.16 5.81
N VAL A 92 -1.20 -15.43 5.07
CA VAL A 92 -1.64 -14.47 4.05
C VAL A 92 -1.19 -14.97 2.68
N LYS A 93 -2.07 -14.89 1.68
CA LYS A 93 -1.77 -15.22 0.28
C LYS A 93 -1.97 -13.98 -0.56
N PHE A 94 -0.92 -13.54 -1.23
CA PHE A 94 -0.97 -12.33 -2.04
C PHE A 94 -0.01 -12.40 -3.23
N HIS A 95 -0.19 -11.48 -4.15
CA HIS A 95 0.80 -11.13 -5.16
C HIS A 95 0.76 -9.63 -5.36
N ASP A 96 1.86 -9.07 -5.84
CA ASP A 96 1.92 -7.67 -6.21
C ASP A 96 0.83 -7.36 -7.26
N LEU A 97 0.04 -6.34 -6.99
CA LEU A 97 -1.02 -5.84 -7.85
C LEU A 97 -0.76 -4.37 -8.12
N ALA A 98 -0.65 -4.04 -9.41
CA ALA A 98 -0.59 -2.65 -9.82
C ALA A 98 -1.79 -1.91 -9.25
N ASN A 99 -1.51 -0.73 -8.68
CA ASN A 99 -2.52 0.16 -8.14
C ASN A 99 -3.25 -0.37 -6.89
N VAL A 100 -2.65 -1.33 -6.17
CA VAL A 100 -3.12 -1.79 -4.87
C VAL A 100 -1.98 -1.61 -3.86
N PRO A 101 -2.17 -0.82 -2.79
CA PRO A 101 -1.15 -0.62 -1.77
C PRO A 101 -0.82 -1.92 -1.02
N ASP A 102 0.43 -2.03 -0.58
CA ASP A 102 0.85 -3.12 0.29
C ASP A 102 0.22 -3.00 1.67
N PHE A 103 -0.21 -4.15 2.20
CA PHE A 103 -0.87 -4.27 3.50
C PHE A 103 -0.08 -5.10 4.51
N ILE A 104 1.15 -5.48 4.14
CA ILE A 104 2.17 -6.00 5.05
C ILE A 104 3.33 -5.02 4.98
N ILE A 105 3.57 -4.31 6.09
CA ILE A 105 4.55 -3.23 6.16
C ILE A 105 5.70 -3.70 7.04
N LEU A 106 6.94 -3.52 6.60
CA LEU A 106 8.10 -3.78 7.45
C LEU A 106 8.01 -2.92 8.71
N LYS A 107 8.18 -3.54 9.89
CA LYS A 107 8.01 -2.88 11.19
C LYS A 107 8.90 -1.64 11.32
N GLN A 108 10.12 -1.68 10.79
CA GLN A 108 11.02 -0.51 10.76
C GLN A 108 10.43 0.71 10.03
N HIS A 109 9.66 0.50 8.95
CA HIS A 109 9.04 1.59 8.19
C HIS A 109 7.78 2.10 8.89
N TYR A 110 7.01 1.19 9.49
CA TYR A 110 5.89 1.55 10.35
C TYR A 110 6.38 2.38 11.55
N ASP A 111 7.31 1.87 12.33
CA ASP A 111 7.86 2.53 13.53
C ASP A 111 8.43 3.90 13.19
N ALA A 112 9.19 4.02 12.08
CA ALA A 112 9.71 5.30 11.62
C ALA A 112 8.59 6.29 11.27
N SER A 113 7.51 5.84 10.63
CA SER A 113 6.36 6.71 10.31
C SER A 113 5.55 7.12 11.54
N VAL A 114 5.43 6.24 12.54
CA VAL A 114 4.80 6.55 13.83
C VAL A 114 5.65 7.56 14.60
N ALA A 115 6.98 7.37 14.63
CA ALA A 115 7.91 8.28 15.28
C ALA A 115 7.95 9.68 14.62
N GLN A 116 7.76 9.76 13.30
CA GLN A 116 7.58 11.04 12.60
C GLN A 116 6.34 11.78 13.08
N ASN A 117 5.32 11.06 13.56
CA ASN A 117 4.11 11.60 14.16
C ASN A 117 3.46 12.71 13.33
N VAL A 118 3.25 12.46 12.04
CA VAL A 118 2.64 13.43 11.12
C VAL A 118 1.25 13.87 11.64
N GLN A 119 1.06 15.19 11.67
CA GLN A 119 -0.12 15.90 12.14
C GLN A 119 -0.83 16.65 11.01
N GLU A 120 -2.07 17.08 11.28
CA GLU A 120 -2.79 18.02 10.41
C GLU A 120 -2.01 19.33 10.26
N GLY A 121 -1.96 19.86 9.04
CA GLY A 121 -1.17 21.05 8.70
C GLY A 121 0.28 20.75 8.32
N ASP A 122 0.81 19.55 8.59
CA ASP A 122 2.18 19.21 8.23
C ASP A 122 2.37 19.16 6.71
N ARG A 123 3.53 19.65 6.27
CA ARG A 123 3.99 19.55 4.88
C ARG A 123 4.71 18.24 4.66
N ILE A 124 4.22 17.49 3.68
CA ILE A 124 4.75 16.17 3.34
C ILE A 124 5.26 16.13 1.90
N GLU A 125 6.12 15.15 1.65
CA GLU A 125 6.49 14.70 0.32
C GLU A 125 6.25 13.19 0.18
N ALA A 126 5.77 12.77 -0.99
CA ALA A 126 5.61 11.37 -1.36
C ALA A 126 6.16 11.15 -2.77
N ILE A 127 6.51 9.90 -3.06
CA ILE A 127 6.85 9.49 -4.43
C ILE A 127 5.62 8.79 -4.99
N LEU A 128 5.08 9.30 -6.09
CA LEU A 128 3.95 8.68 -6.80
C LEU A 128 4.35 8.56 -8.26
N ASP A 129 4.20 7.37 -8.82
CA ASP A 129 4.60 7.04 -10.20
C ASP A 129 6.03 7.49 -10.57
N GLY A 130 6.96 7.40 -9.62
CA GLY A 130 8.37 7.76 -9.80
C GLY A 130 8.66 9.27 -9.78
N GLN A 131 7.68 10.09 -9.41
CA GLN A 131 7.80 11.54 -9.28
C GLN A 131 7.59 11.97 -7.83
N TRP A 132 8.29 13.03 -7.42
CA TRP A 132 8.02 13.66 -6.13
C TRP A 132 6.75 14.51 -6.19
N TRP A 133 5.92 14.36 -5.17
CA TRP A 133 4.72 15.16 -4.95
C TRP A 133 4.80 15.78 -3.56
N THR A 134 4.56 17.09 -3.48
CA THR A 134 4.45 17.80 -2.20
C THR A 134 3.02 18.22 -1.94
N GLY A 135 2.62 18.16 -0.67
CA GLY A 135 1.27 18.49 -0.24
C GLY A 135 1.22 18.81 1.25
N THR A 136 0.01 19.01 1.75
CA THR A 136 -0.29 19.25 3.16
C THR A 136 -1.24 18.17 3.66
N VAL A 137 -1.04 17.70 4.88
CA VAL A 137 -2.04 16.88 5.58
C VAL A 137 -3.23 17.78 5.92
N ASN A 138 -4.32 17.63 5.19
CA ASN A 138 -5.54 18.40 5.41
C ASN A 138 -6.27 17.88 6.66
N ARG A 139 -6.36 16.55 6.82
CA ARG A 139 -7.01 15.90 7.95
C ARG A 139 -6.38 14.56 8.31
N LYS A 140 -6.56 14.15 9.58
CA LYS A 140 -6.21 12.83 10.10
C LYS A 140 -7.44 12.15 10.69
N GLU A 141 -7.97 11.14 10.02
CA GLU A 141 -9.19 10.43 10.41
C GLU A 141 -9.14 8.96 9.97
N PRO A 142 -9.73 8.02 10.73
CA PRO A 142 -9.69 6.61 10.39
C PRO A 142 -10.45 6.34 9.07
N LYS A 143 -9.96 5.38 8.27
CA LYS A 143 -10.66 4.95 7.04
C LYS A 143 -12.04 4.34 7.33
N SER A 144 -12.20 3.67 8.47
CA SER A 144 -13.44 3.01 8.90
C SER A 144 -13.70 3.25 10.37
N GLU A 145 -14.96 3.49 10.74
CA GLU A 145 -15.42 3.63 12.12
C GLU A 145 -15.26 2.33 12.93
N ASP A 146 -15.24 1.17 12.27
CA ASP A 146 -14.99 -0.14 12.90
C ASP A 146 -13.57 -0.24 13.49
N PHE A 147 -12.63 0.56 12.96
CA PHE A 147 -11.23 0.53 13.31
C PHE A 147 -10.68 1.96 13.58
N PRO A 148 -11.15 2.62 14.65
CA PRO A 148 -10.90 4.04 14.88
C PRO A 148 -9.43 4.36 15.19
N SER A 149 -8.64 3.37 15.61
CA SER A 149 -7.21 3.52 15.90
C SER A 149 -6.30 3.11 14.74
N SER A 150 -6.85 2.66 13.61
CA SER A 150 -6.06 2.16 12.49
C SER A 150 -5.35 3.28 11.73
N LEU A 151 -4.06 3.09 11.45
CA LEU A 151 -3.24 3.97 10.61
C LEU A 151 -3.38 3.65 9.11
N TRP A 152 -4.26 2.71 8.75
CA TRP A 152 -4.56 2.40 7.35
C TRP A 152 -5.36 3.53 6.69
N PHE A 153 -4.76 4.20 5.70
CA PHE A 153 -5.34 5.34 4.96
C PHE A 153 -5.95 6.42 5.85
N CYS A 154 -5.25 6.79 6.93
CA CYS A 154 -5.75 7.75 7.89
C CYS A 154 -5.39 9.21 7.60
N LEU A 155 -4.59 9.49 6.57
CA LEU A 155 -4.17 10.85 6.21
C LEU A 155 -4.88 11.29 4.94
N ARG A 156 -5.65 12.40 5.01
CA ARG A 156 -6.15 13.11 3.83
C ARG A 156 -5.14 14.17 3.42
N ILE A 157 -4.62 14.07 2.21
CA ILE A 157 -3.62 14.98 1.67
C ILE A 157 -4.27 15.90 0.66
N LEU A 158 -3.98 17.20 0.76
CA LEU A 158 -4.19 18.16 -0.31
C LEU A 158 -2.84 18.42 -0.99
N TRP A 159 -2.70 17.94 -2.22
CA TRP A 159 -1.50 18.14 -3.03
C TRP A 159 -1.40 19.60 -3.49
N ASP A 160 -0.18 20.06 -3.77
CA ASP A 160 0.05 21.41 -4.31
C ASP A 160 -0.58 21.62 -5.71
N SER A 161 -0.93 20.54 -6.41
CA SER A 161 -1.71 20.57 -7.65
C SER A 161 -3.19 20.92 -7.43
N GLY A 162 -3.67 20.86 -6.18
CA GLY A 162 -5.08 20.99 -5.82
C GLY A 162 -5.84 19.66 -5.79
N GLU A 163 -5.19 18.54 -6.11
CA GLU A 163 -5.77 17.20 -5.99
C GLU A 163 -5.78 16.72 -4.54
N GLU A 164 -6.71 15.82 -4.22
CA GLU A 164 -6.81 15.20 -2.90
C GLU A 164 -6.62 13.69 -2.99
N ASP A 165 -5.88 13.12 -2.05
CA ASP A 165 -5.71 11.68 -1.88
C ASP A 165 -5.76 11.27 -0.41
N ILE A 166 -5.88 9.96 -0.19
CA ILE A 166 -5.71 9.35 1.13
C ILE A 166 -4.49 8.43 1.14
N MET A 167 -3.75 8.44 2.23
CA MET A 167 -2.55 7.60 2.38
C MET A 167 -2.28 7.22 3.82
N SER A 168 -1.40 6.24 4.00
CA SER A 168 -0.91 5.84 5.31
C SER A 168 0.39 6.57 5.66
N PRO A 169 0.72 6.72 6.96
CA PRO A 169 1.93 7.44 7.37
C PRO A 169 3.23 6.93 6.74
N TRP A 170 3.36 5.62 6.52
CA TRP A 170 4.54 5.01 5.91
C TRP A 170 4.68 5.26 4.39
N ASP A 171 3.72 5.93 3.78
CA ASP A 171 3.71 6.26 2.35
C ASP A 171 4.14 7.71 2.07
N CYS A 172 4.41 8.48 3.12
CA CYS A 172 4.86 9.86 3.02
C CYS A 172 6.04 10.12 3.95
N GLN A 173 6.68 11.28 3.79
CA GLN A 173 7.76 11.75 4.66
C GLN A 173 7.58 13.25 4.90
N PRO A 174 8.04 13.79 6.05
CA PRO A 174 8.13 15.23 6.25
C PRO A 174 8.93 15.88 5.12
N ARG A 175 8.46 17.03 4.64
CA ARG A 175 9.16 17.77 3.59
C ARG A 175 10.53 18.22 4.10
N SER A 176 11.59 17.69 3.50
CA SER A 176 12.97 17.93 3.96
C SER A 176 13.70 19.08 3.23
N GLY A 177 13.09 19.73 2.23
CA GLY A 177 13.73 20.82 1.49
C GLY A 177 12.91 21.48 0.37
N THR A 178 13.60 22.15 -0.56
CA THR A 178 13.03 22.96 -1.65
C THR A 178 12.55 22.17 -2.88
N ARG A 179 12.45 20.83 -2.77
CA ARG A 179 11.95 19.97 -3.85
C ARG A 179 10.59 20.48 -4.35
N LYS A 180 10.45 20.52 -5.67
CA LYS A 180 9.21 20.92 -6.37
C LYS A 180 8.47 19.67 -6.85
N SER A 181 7.15 19.67 -6.75
CA SER A 181 6.29 18.64 -7.33
C SER A 181 6.62 18.39 -8.80
N GLY A 182 6.56 17.13 -9.23
CA GLY A 182 6.88 16.69 -10.59
C GLY A 182 8.37 16.51 -10.89
N SER A 183 9.26 16.75 -9.91
CA SER A 183 10.69 16.45 -10.09
C SER A 183 10.90 14.94 -10.16
N VAL A 184 11.57 14.48 -11.22
CA VAL A 184 11.90 13.05 -11.41
C VAL A 184 12.79 12.58 -10.26
N PHE A 185 12.41 11.48 -9.62
CA PHE A 185 13.26 10.86 -8.62
C PHE A 185 14.35 10.04 -9.30
N THR A 186 15.62 10.40 -9.08
CA THR A 186 16.78 9.70 -9.66
C THR A 186 17.31 8.56 -8.78
N CYS A 187 16.61 8.20 -7.70
CA CYS A 187 16.97 7.09 -6.81
C CYS A 187 15.79 6.09 -6.71
N LEU A 188 16.04 4.86 -6.24
CA LEU A 188 15.22 3.67 -6.58
C LEU A 188 14.08 3.30 -5.61
N PHE A 189 13.70 4.19 -4.70
CA PHE A 189 12.60 3.97 -3.74
C PHE A 189 11.25 4.42 -4.31
N ILE A 190 10.60 3.59 -5.12
CA ILE A 190 9.25 3.89 -5.63
C ILE A 190 8.24 3.50 -4.56
N ILE A 191 7.54 4.48 -3.99
CA ILE A 191 6.21 4.27 -3.42
C ILE A 191 5.26 4.26 -4.62
N ARG A 192 4.48 3.19 -4.77
CA ARG A 192 3.52 3.09 -5.87
C ARG A 192 2.13 3.11 -5.28
N ILE A 193 1.64 4.30 -4.99
CA ILE A 193 0.23 4.52 -4.69
C ILE A 193 -0.35 5.23 -5.89
N PRO A 194 -1.32 4.62 -6.60
CA PRO A 194 -2.06 5.35 -7.61
C PRO A 194 -2.90 6.41 -6.92
N SER A 195 -2.93 7.61 -7.49
CA SER A 195 -3.94 8.59 -7.12
C SER A 195 -5.33 7.96 -7.30
N CYS A 196 -6.20 8.14 -6.30
CA CYS A 196 -7.57 7.62 -6.31
C CYS A 196 -8.45 8.45 -7.26
N LYS A 197 -8.13 8.55 -8.56
CA LYS A 197 -9.08 8.90 -9.63
C LYS A 197 -8.47 8.76 -11.02
N LEU A 198 -9.19 8.04 -11.87
CA LEU A 198 -9.04 8.02 -13.32
C LEU A 198 -9.09 9.46 -13.86
N HIS A 199 -8.09 9.89 -14.63
CA HIS A 199 -8.28 11.04 -15.51
C HIS A 199 -9.37 10.69 -16.55
N PRO A 200 -10.38 11.54 -16.76
CA PRO A 200 -11.08 11.55 -18.02
C PRO A 200 -10.12 12.17 -19.03
N THR A 201 -9.56 11.35 -19.92
CA THR A 201 -8.88 11.89 -21.10
C THR A 201 -9.92 12.60 -21.95
N THR A 202 -9.89 13.92 -21.93
CA THR A 202 -10.49 14.79 -22.93
C THR A 202 -9.93 14.41 -24.29
N ASN A 203 -10.76 13.81 -25.14
CA ASN A 203 -10.61 13.96 -26.58
C ASN A 203 -11.98 13.84 -27.27
N SER A 204 -12.70 14.97 -27.29
CA SER A 204 -13.68 15.22 -28.33
C SER A 204 -12.92 15.69 -29.56
N ALA A 205 -12.77 14.84 -30.57
CA ALA A 205 -12.62 15.26 -31.96
C ALA A 205 -12.75 14.08 -32.93
N ARG A 206 -13.81 14.15 -33.75
CA ARG A 206 -13.93 13.63 -35.12
C ARG A 206 -13.94 12.10 -35.32
N LEU A 207 -15.14 11.52 -35.27
CA LEU A 207 -15.45 10.42 -36.19
C LEU A 207 -15.83 11.05 -37.55
N GLY A 208 -14.93 10.91 -38.51
CA GLY A 208 -15.22 11.12 -39.93
C GLY A 208 -16.09 10.00 -40.45
N GLN A 209 -17.14 10.37 -41.18
CA GLN A 209 -17.84 9.52 -42.13
C GLN A 209 -16.91 9.19 -43.31
N PHE A 210 -16.87 7.93 -43.74
CA PHE A 210 -16.63 7.38 -45.09
C PHE A 210 -16.71 5.85 -44.91
N ILE A 211 -17.81 5.14 -45.26
CA ILE A 211 -18.14 4.53 -46.59
C ILE A 211 -16.89 3.78 -47.14
N GLU A 212 -16.84 2.45 -47.32
CA GLU A 212 -17.48 1.67 -48.40
C GLU A 212 -17.05 0.16 -48.36
N GLN A 213 -17.92 -0.75 -48.86
CA GLN A 213 -17.70 -2.07 -49.54
C GLN A 213 -16.74 -3.12 -48.92
N GLN A 214 -17.06 -4.41 -48.77
CA GLN A 214 -17.85 -5.36 -49.58
C GLN A 214 -18.68 -6.32 -48.72
#